data_AF-A0ABD5MZ86-F1
#
_entry.id   AF-A0ABD5MZ86-F1
#
_cell.length_a   1.000
_cell.length_b   1.000
_cell.length_c   1.000
_cell.angle_alpha   90.00
_cell.angle_beta   90.00
_cell.angle_gamma   90.00
#
_symmetry.space_group_name_H-M   'P 1'
#
loop_
_entity.id
_entity.type
_entity.pdbx_description
1 polymer ?
#
loop_
_entity_poly.entity_id
_entity_poly.type
_entity_poly.pdbx_seq_one_letter_code
_entity_poly.pdbx_strand_id
1 'polypeptide(L)'
;MVMSTTQIRLPPGLIKEVNKLVHKGMYSNKSDVIRDAVRKLILENQVGSIPNTRDSVKEVREIRKKLSKGKIDLDEINKLGK
;
A
#
# COMPACT_ATOMS: atom_id res chain seq x y z
N MET A 1 8.33 13.97 -13.23
CA MET A 1 7.99 12.59 -12.83
C MET A 1 7.47 11.86 -14.06
N VAL A 2 8.13 10.80 -14.50
CA VAL A 2 7.65 9.99 -15.64
C VAL A 2 6.49 9.14 -15.14
N MET A 3 5.30 9.30 -15.71
CA MET A 3 4.12 8.50 -15.36
C MET A 3 3.83 7.54 -16.52
N SER A 4 3.68 6.26 -16.22
CA SER A 4 3.20 5.26 -17.18
C SER A 4 1.68 5.18 -17.18
N THR A 5 1.09 4.96 -18.36
CA THR A 5 -0.36 4.78 -18.52
C THR A 5 -0.73 3.30 -18.40
N THR A 6 -1.70 2.99 -17.55
CA THR A 6 -2.24 1.64 -17.39
C THR A 6 -3.74 1.65 -17.69
N GLN A 7 -4.20 0.78 -18.59
CA GLN A 7 -5.62 0.57 -18.86
C GLN A 7 -6.13 -0.61 -18.02
N ILE A 8 -7.25 -0.39 -17.31
CA ILE A 8 -7.89 -1.42 -16.48
C ILE A 8 -9.39 -1.48 -16.76
N ARG A 9 -10.00 -2.65 -16.55
CA ARG A 9 -11.46 -2.82 -16.57
C ARG A 9 -11.98 -2.93 -15.15
N LEU A 10 -12.99 -2.14 -14.82
CA LEU A 10 -13.63 -2.13 -13.50
C LEU A 10 -15.12 -2.42 -13.63
N PRO A 11 -15.72 -3.18 -12.69
CA PRO A 11 -17.16 -3.34 -12.61
C PRO A 11 -17.87 -1.98 -12.52
N PRO A 12 -19.08 -1.85 -13.11
CA PRO A 12 -19.81 -0.59 -13.11
C PRO A 12 -20.16 -0.10 -11.70
N GLY A 13 -20.34 -1.02 -10.74
CA GLY A 13 -20.56 -0.67 -9.34
C GLY A 13 -19.39 0.10 -8.73
N LEU A 14 -18.15 -0.34 -8.96
CA LEU A 14 -16.96 0.35 -8.45
C LEU A 14 -16.78 1.72 -9.11
N ILE A 15 -17.07 1.84 -10.41
CA ILE A 15 -17.03 3.13 -11.10
C ILE A 15 -18.02 4.12 -10.47
N LYS A 16 -19.22 3.66 -10.08
CA LYS A 16 -20.21 4.50 -9.39
C LYS A 16 -19.68 4.99 -8.04
N GLU A 17 -19.04 4.14 -7.26
CA GLU A 17 -18.43 4.55 -5.98
C GLU A 17 -17.26 5.52 -6.15
N VAL A 18 -16.38 5.28 -7.12
CA VAL A 18 -15.29 6.21 -7.48
C VAL A 18 -15.87 7.58 -7.88
N ASN A 19 -16.93 7.60 -8.68
CA ASN A 19 -17.59 8.86 -9.05
C ASN A 19 -18.10 9.58 -7.79
N LYS A 20 -18.77 8.90 -6.85
CA LYS A 20 -19.27 9.53 -5.62
C LYS A 20 -18.15 10.21 -4.82
N LEU A 21 -16.96 9.61 -4.76
CA LEU A 21 -15.80 10.20 -4.06
C LEU A 21 -15.33 11.51 -4.73
N VAL A 22 -15.32 11.54 -6.06
CA VAL A 22 -14.99 12.76 -6.82
C VAL A 22 -16.07 13.83 -6.65
N HIS A 23 -17.36 13.46 -6.72
CA HIS A 23 -18.47 14.42 -6.56
C HIS A 23 -18.53 15.04 -5.16
N LYS A 24 -18.09 14.29 -4.14
CA LYS A 24 -17.95 14.81 -2.76
C LYS A 24 -16.77 15.77 -2.59
N GLY A 25 -15.96 16.00 -3.63
CA GLY A 25 -14.78 16.86 -3.57
C GLY A 25 -13.60 16.26 -2.82
N MET A 26 -13.63 14.96 -2.48
CA MET A 26 -12.52 14.29 -1.79
C MET A 26 -11.31 14.08 -2.71
N TYR A 27 -11.57 13.98 -4.02
CA TYR A 27 -10.54 13.80 -5.05
C TYR A 27 -10.86 14.66 -6.26
N SER A 28 -9.83 15.19 -6.91
CA SER A 28 -9.97 16.06 -8.10
C SER A 28 -10.44 15.29 -9.33
N ASN A 29 -10.04 14.02 -9.48
CA ASN A 29 -10.41 13.19 -10.62
C ASN A 29 -10.41 11.69 -10.25
N LYS A 30 -10.93 10.86 -11.17
CA LYS A 30 -11.00 9.40 -10.96
C LYS A 30 -9.62 8.74 -10.90
N SER A 31 -8.67 9.26 -11.67
CA SER A 31 -7.30 8.74 -11.72
C SER A 31 -6.58 8.91 -10.39
N ASP A 32 -6.87 9.98 -9.65
CA ASP A 32 -6.31 10.25 -8.32
C ASP A 32 -6.82 9.23 -7.30
N VAL A 33 -8.12 8.93 -7.34
CA VAL A 33 -8.73 7.88 -6.50
C VAL A 33 -8.05 6.54 -6.74
N ILE A 34 -7.88 6.16 -8.01
CA ILE A 34 -7.27 4.87 -8.39
C ILE A 34 -5.80 4.85 -7.97
N ARG A 35 -5.06 5.94 -8.20
CA ARG A 35 -3.64 6.04 -7.83
C ARG A 35 -3.45 5.91 -6.33
N ASP A 36 -4.31 6.55 -5.54
CA ASP A 36 -4.23 6.48 -4.08
C ASP A 36 -4.61 5.10 -3.54
N ALA A 37 -5.66 4.49 -4.09
CA ALA A 37 -6.04 3.12 -3.76
C ALA A 37 -4.91 2.11 -4.03
N VAL A 38 -4.25 2.22 -5.20
CA VAL A 38 -3.10 1.37 -5.55
C VAL A 38 -1.92 1.63 -4.60
N ARG A 39 -1.62 2.90 -4.29
CA ARG A 39 -0.54 3.24 -3.35
C ARG A 39 -0.80 2.64 -1.97
N LYS A 40 -2.03 2.77 -1.46
CA LYS A 40 -2.43 2.21 -0.17
C LYS A 40 -2.29 0.69 -0.16
N LEU A 41 -2.77 0.01 -1.20
CA LEU A 41 -2.64 -1.44 -1.32
C LEU A 41 -1.17 -1.89 -1.35
N ILE A 42 -0.31 -1.20 -2.10
CA ILE A 42 1.12 -1.54 -2.15
C ILE A 42 1.77 -1.32 -0.78
N LEU A 43 1.48 -0.20 -0.12
CA LEU A 43 2.03 0.11 1.20
C LEU A 43 1.62 -0.93 2.26
N GLU A 44 0.36 -1.37 2.23
CA GLU A 44 -0.17 -2.40 3.14
C GLU A 44 0.48 -3.77 2.92
N ASN A 45 0.86 -4.10 1.68
CA ASN A 45 1.49 -5.38 1.33
C ASN A 45 3.03 -5.32 1.35
N GLN A 46 3.63 -4.15 1.55
CA GLN A 46 5.08 -4.04 1.70
C GLN A 46 5.53 -4.66 3.02
N VAL A 47 6.42 -5.66 2.92
CA VAL A 47 7.07 -6.27 4.08
C VAL A 47 7.97 -5.23 4.73
N GLY A 48 7.71 -4.90 6.01
CA GLY A 48 8.47 -3.89 6.77
C GLY A 48 7.73 -2.58 7.03
N SER A 49 6.52 -2.41 6.49
CA SER A 49 5.64 -1.28 6.84
C SER A 49 5.15 -1.40 8.29
N ILE A 50 5.51 -0.45 9.15
CA ILE A 50 4.98 -0.38 10.51
C ILE A 50 3.69 0.46 10.46
N PRO A 51 2.51 -0.11 10.75
CA PRO A 51 1.29 0.69 10.86
C PRO A 51 1.50 1.68 12.01
N ASN A 52 1.38 2.98 11.73
CA ASN A 52 1.55 4.02 12.73
C ASN A 52 0.29 4.11 13.61
N THR A 53 0.14 3.17 14.54
CA THR A 53 -1.02 3.06 15.44
C THR A 53 -0.90 3.94 16.69
N ARG A 54 0.03 4.90 16.70
CA ARG A 54 0.37 5.83 17.80
C ARG A 54 0.93 5.17 19.07
N ASP A 55 1.23 3.86 19.04
CA ASP A 55 1.84 3.12 20.15
C ASP A 55 3.10 2.37 19.68
N SER A 56 4.04 3.15 19.09
CA SER A 56 5.21 2.65 18.36
C SER A 56 6.10 1.68 19.15
N VAL A 57 6.12 1.80 20.49
CA VAL A 57 6.97 0.96 21.34
C VAL A 57 6.43 -0.48 21.42
N LYS A 58 5.11 -0.67 21.51
CA LYS A 58 4.50 -2.00 21.55
C LYS A 58 4.69 -2.72 20.21
N GLU A 59 4.51 -1.99 19.11
CA GLU A 59 4.68 -2.51 17.74
C GLU A 59 6.11 -2.99 17.50
N VAL A 60 7.13 -2.18 17.82
CA VAL A 60 8.54 -2.57 17.67
C VAL A 60 8.87 -3.80 18.51
N ARG A 61 8.29 -3.92 19.72
CA ARG A 61 8.50 -5.07 20.59
C ARG A 61 7.87 -6.35 20.02
N GLU A 62 6.69 -6.27 19.41
CA GLU A 62 6.03 -7.40 18.75
C GLU A 62 6.75 -7.82 17.46
N ILE A 63 7.17 -6.84 16.66
CA ILE A 63 7.94 -7.08 15.44
C ILE A 63 9.27 -7.75 15.77
N ARG A 64 10.01 -7.27 16.78
CA ARG A 64 11.23 -7.94 17.27
C ARG A 64 10.98 -9.39 17.71
N LYS A 65 9.87 -9.65 18.40
CA LYS A 65 9.48 -11.02 18.81
C LYS A 65 9.13 -11.92 17.61
N LYS A 66 8.51 -11.38 16.56
CA LYS A 66 8.20 -12.11 15.33
C LYS A 66 9.47 -12.40 14.53
N LEU A 67 10.32 -11.39 14.35
CA LEU A 67 11.61 -11.50 13.67
C LEU A 67 12.57 -12.46 14.38
N SER A 68 12.59 -12.50 15.72
CA SER A 68 13.44 -13.42 16.47
C SER A 68 13.05 -14.89 16.32
N LYS A 69 11.83 -15.17 15.86
CA LYS A 69 11.31 -16.54 15.67
C LYS A 69 11.31 -16.99 14.21
N GLY A 70 11.45 -16.08 13.26
CA GLY A 70 11.57 -16.40 11.83
C GLY A 70 13.03 -16.63 11.45
N LYS A 71 13.33 -17.73 10.74
CA LYS A 71 14.56 -17.83 9.97
C LYS A 71 14.43 -16.87 8.78
N ILE A 72 15.10 -15.73 8.86
CA ILE A 72 15.18 -14.78 7.75
C ILE A 72 16.34 -15.22 6.88
N ASP A 73 16.08 -15.57 5.62
CA ASP A 73 17.12 -15.88 4.66
C ASP A 73 17.69 -14.57 4.10
N LEU A 74 18.85 -14.18 4.62
CA LEU A 74 19.50 -12.91 4.30
C LEU A 74 20.05 -12.89 2.86
N ASP A 75 20.25 -14.07 2.25
CA ASP A 75 20.86 -14.20 0.93
C ASP A 75 19.86 -13.86 -0.20
N GLU A 76 18.57 -14.09 -0.02
CA GLU A 76 17.53 -13.70 -0.99
C GLU A 76 17.31 -12.18 -0.99
N ILE A 77 17.31 -11.55 0.18
CA ILE A 77 17.09 -10.11 0.33
C ILE A 77 18.20 -9.32 -0.37
N ASN A 78 19.45 -9.78 -0.26
CA ASN A 78 20.60 -9.12 -0.88
C ASN A 78 20.64 -9.27 -2.41
N LYS A 79 19.98 -10.28 -3.00
CA LYS A 79 19.87 -10.44 -4.45
C LYS A 79 18.91 -9.44 -5.10
N LEU A 80 17.92 -8.93 -4.37
CA LEU A 80 16.94 -7.97 -4.87
C LEU A 80 17.50 -6.53 -5.01
N GLY A 81 18.68 -6.26 -4.42
CA GLY A 81 19.35 -4.96 -4.47
C GLY A 81 20.47 -4.84 -5.50
N LYS A 82 20.69 -5.88 -6.33
CA LYS A 82 21.66 -5.86 -7.44
C LYS A 82 20.99 -5.55 -8.77
#